data_AF-A0A945XCF8-F1
#
_entry.id   AF-A0A945XCF8-F1
#
_cell.length_a   1.000
_cell.length_b   1.000
_cell.length_c   1.000
_cell.angle_alpha   90.00
_cell.angle_beta   90.00
_cell.angle_gamma   90.00
#
_symmetry.space_group_name_H-M   'P 1'
#
loop_
_entity.id
_entity.type
_entity.pdbx_description
1 polymer ?
#
loop_
_entity_poly.entity_id
_entity_poly.type
_entity_poly.pdbx_seq_one_letter_code
_entity_poly.pdbx_strand_id
1 'polypeptide(L)'
;MKKHAISALVGAAFILPLSLSINSPALANSDEINQCVRHVAELERSVARKTKGDQRREILRVLGAAKAACIKGDIAIAYQAAGKGLAMAKKPGN
;
A
#
# COMPACT_ATOMS: atom_id res chain seq x y z
N MET A 1 32.64 4.42 52.59
CA MET A 1 32.22 5.60 51.80
C MET A 1 32.54 5.34 50.33
N LYS A 2 31.59 5.65 49.45
CA LYS A 2 31.65 5.51 47.98
C LYS A 2 32.92 6.12 47.39
N LYS A 3 33.42 5.55 46.29
CA LYS A 3 33.79 6.25 45.06
C LYS A 3 34.11 5.23 43.95
N HIS A 4 33.19 5.16 42.99
CA HIS A 4 33.35 4.49 41.71
C HIS A 4 34.31 5.33 40.86
N ALA A 5 35.36 4.71 40.32
CA ALA A 5 36.13 5.28 39.23
C ALA A 5 35.98 4.34 38.03
N ILE A 6 35.30 4.88 37.03
CA ILE A 6 34.77 4.20 35.85
C ILE A 6 35.95 3.74 34.99
N SER A 7 35.98 2.43 34.72
CA SER A 7 36.95 1.81 33.82
C SER A 7 36.88 2.50 32.45
N ALA A 8 38.00 3.06 32.01
CA ALA A 8 38.17 3.55 30.66
C ALA A 8 37.92 2.39 29.69
N LEU A 9 36.87 2.53 28.89
CA LEU A 9 36.41 1.56 27.91
C LEU A 9 37.41 1.58 26.74
N VAL A 10 38.47 0.79 26.90
CA VAL A 10 39.36 0.36 25.82
C VAL A 10 38.54 -0.47 24.85
N GLY A 11 38.52 -0.08 23.57
CA GLY A 11 37.93 -0.90 22.52
C GLY A 11 37.33 -0.12 21.37
N ALA A 12 38.07 0.83 20.81
CA ALA A 12 37.79 1.28 19.45
C ALA A 12 37.98 0.11 18.48
N ALA A 13 37.15 0.11 17.43
CA ALA A 13 37.23 -0.73 16.24
C ALA A 13 36.68 -2.16 16.37
N PHE A 14 35.40 -2.30 16.74
CA PHE A 14 34.57 -3.27 16.02
C PHE A 14 34.07 -2.59 14.75
N ILE A 15 34.58 -3.06 13.62
CA ILE A 15 34.19 -2.72 12.26
C ILE A 15 32.72 -3.14 12.12
N LEU A 16 31.80 -2.22 12.46
CA LEU A 16 30.41 -2.36 12.05
C LEU A 16 30.37 -1.95 10.59
N PRO A 17 29.96 -2.84 9.67
CA PRO A 17 29.68 -2.43 8.33
C PRO A 17 28.62 -1.34 8.42
N LEU A 18 28.89 -0.24 7.75
CA LEU A 18 27.99 0.87 7.51
C LEU A 18 26.82 0.43 6.61
N SER A 19 26.22 -0.73 6.86
CA SER A 19 24.89 -1.07 6.39
C SER A 19 23.90 -0.47 7.37
N LEU A 20 23.88 0.87 7.43
CA LEU A 20 22.61 1.56 7.64
C LEU A 20 21.71 1.08 6.50
N SER A 21 20.99 -0.01 6.72
CA SER A 21 19.69 -0.19 6.09
C SER A 21 18.85 0.96 6.60
N ILE A 22 18.95 2.08 5.89
CA ILE A 22 17.95 3.13 5.89
C ILE A 22 16.73 2.46 5.27
N ASN A 23 16.02 1.65 6.06
CA ASN A 23 14.64 1.33 5.81
C ASN A 23 13.91 2.66 5.94
N SER A 24 13.94 3.45 4.87
CA SER A 24 13.14 4.65 4.73
C SER A 24 11.70 4.17 4.68
N PRO A 25 10.92 4.27 5.78
CA PRO A 25 9.52 3.82 5.77
C PRO A 25 8.70 4.61 4.72
N ALA A 26 9.19 5.80 4.35
CA ALA A 26 8.63 6.61 3.27
C ALA A 26 8.74 5.97 1.88
N LEU A 27 9.83 5.24 1.57
CA LEU A 27 9.99 4.59 0.27
C LEU A 27 9.09 3.37 0.14
N ALA A 28 9.04 2.54 1.19
CA ALA A 28 8.17 1.36 1.25
C ALA A 28 6.68 1.72 1.10
N ASN A 29 6.25 2.81 1.74
CA ASN A 29 4.87 3.30 1.61
C ASN A 29 4.54 3.72 0.16
N SER A 30 5.49 4.37 -0.53
CA SER A 30 5.28 4.82 -1.91
C SER A 30 5.16 3.67 -2.91
N ASP A 31 5.94 2.60 -2.72
CA ASP A 31 5.85 1.40 -3.56
C ASP A 31 4.54 0.64 -3.33
N GLU A 32 4.08 0.52 -2.08
CA GLU A 32 2.79 -0.09 -1.74
C GLU A 32 1.61 0.70 -2.34
N ILE A 33 1.64 2.04 -2.24
CA ILE A 33 0.65 2.90 -2.88
C ILE A 33 0.64 2.69 -4.40
N ASN A 34 1.81 2.65 -5.03
CA ASN A 34 1.94 2.43 -6.48
C ASN A 34 1.40 1.06 -6.90
N GLN A 35 1.67 0.00 -6.13
CA GLN A 35 1.14 -1.34 -6.37
C GLN A 35 -0.39 -1.38 -6.22
N CYS A 36 -0.93 -0.75 -5.17
CA CYS A 36 -2.37 -0.62 -4.94
C CYS A 36 -3.07 0.08 -6.12
N VAL A 37 -2.54 1.24 -6.56
CA VAL A 37 -3.09 1.99 -7.69
C VAL A 37 -3.04 1.19 -8.99
N ARG A 38 -1.94 0.48 -9.26
CA ARG A 38 -1.81 -0.39 -10.44
C ARG A 38 -2.85 -1.50 -10.43
N HIS A 39 -3.01 -2.17 -9.29
CA HIS A 39 -4.00 -3.24 -9.13
C HIS A 39 -5.43 -2.75 -9.39
N VAL A 40 -5.83 -1.62 -8.79
CA VAL A 40 -7.16 -1.03 -9.02
C VAL A 40 -7.35 -0.63 -10.49
N ALA A 41 -6.33 -0.07 -11.14
CA ALA A 41 -6.40 0.29 -12.56
C ALA A 41 -6.54 -0.93 -13.49
N GLU A 42 -5.94 -2.07 -13.15
CA GLU A 42 -6.14 -3.33 -13.87
C GLU A 42 -7.57 -3.85 -13.71
N LEU A 43 -8.13 -3.75 -12.50
CA LEU A 43 -9.53 -4.09 -12.24
C LEU A 43 -10.48 -3.19 -13.04
N GLU A 44 -10.25 -1.88 -13.08
CA GLU A 44 -11.03 -0.94 -13.89
C GLU A 44 -11.05 -1.37 -15.36
N ARG A 45 -9.89 -1.69 -15.94
CA ARG A 45 -9.78 -2.17 -17.32
C ARG A 45 -10.50 -3.51 -17.52
N SER A 46 -10.41 -4.43 -16.57
CA SER A 46 -11.06 -5.74 -16.63
C SER A 46 -12.59 -5.62 -16.58
N VAL A 47 -13.11 -4.84 -15.63
CA VAL A 47 -14.53 -4.55 -15.48
C VAL A 47 -15.06 -3.83 -16.71
N ALA A 48 -14.32 -2.83 -17.20
CA ALA A 48 -14.69 -2.10 -18.39
C ALA A 48 -14.92 -3.07 -19.57
N ARG A 49 -14.06 -4.08 -19.77
CA ARG A 49 -14.23 -5.06 -20.86
C ARG A 49 -15.47 -5.95 -20.69
N LYS A 50 -15.91 -6.21 -19.45
CA LYS A 50 -16.97 -7.18 -19.13
C LYS A 50 -18.35 -6.57 -18.90
N THR A 51 -18.42 -5.27 -18.64
CA THR A 51 -19.66 -4.57 -18.26
C THR A 51 -19.95 -3.40 -19.21
N LYS A 52 -21.23 -3.03 -19.32
CA LYS A 52 -21.72 -1.99 -20.22
C LYS A 52 -22.74 -1.08 -19.51
N GLY A 53 -23.05 0.06 -20.12
CA GLY A 53 -24.09 0.98 -19.65
C GLY A 53 -23.88 1.49 -18.23
N ASP A 54 -24.96 1.63 -17.48
CA ASP A 54 -24.95 2.24 -16.15
C ASP A 54 -24.33 1.33 -15.08
N GLN A 55 -24.42 0.01 -15.26
CA GLN A 55 -23.71 -0.96 -14.41
C GLN A 55 -22.20 -0.69 -14.42
N ARG A 56 -21.63 -0.42 -15.61
CA ARG A 56 -20.20 -0.07 -15.74
C ARG A 56 -19.87 1.24 -15.03
N ARG A 57 -20.71 2.27 -15.16
CA ARG A 57 -20.47 3.57 -14.50
C ARG A 57 -20.43 3.42 -12.99
N GLU A 58 -21.38 2.68 -12.41
CA GLU A 58 -21.43 2.50 -10.97
C GLU A 58 -20.23 1.68 -10.45
N ILE A 59 -19.84 0.61 -11.15
CA ILE A 59 -18.66 -0.15 -10.73
C ILE A 59 -17.39 0.69 -10.84
N LEU A 60 -17.22 1.46 -11.91
CA LEU A 60 -16.09 2.38 -12.06
C LEU A 60 -16.08 3.48 -11.00
N ARG A 61 -17.24 3.94 -10.52
CA ARG A 61 -17.33 4.89 -9.40
C ARG A 61 -16.77 4.29 -8.11
N VAL A 62 -17.11 3.04 -7.81
CA VAL A 62 -16.60 2.31 -6.64
C VAL A 62 -15.10 2.04 -6.76
N LEU A 63 -14.62 1.62 -7.94
CA LEU A 63 -13.18 1.40 -8.19
C LEU A 63 -12.39 2.72 -8.17
N GLY A 64 -12.95 3.82 -8.66
CA GLY A 64 -12.34 5.14 -8.57
C GLY A 64 -12.17 5.61 -7.12
N ALA A 65 -13.15 5.33 -6.25
CA ALA A 65 -13.03 5.58 -4.81
C ALA A 65 -11.94 4.71 -4.17
N ALA A 66 -11.80 3.44 -4.59
CA ALA A 66 -10.72 2.57 -4.14
C ALA A 66 -9.34 3.11 -4.54
N LYS A 67 -9.20 3.61 -5.77
CA LYS A 67 -7.97 4.23 -6.27
C LYS A 67 -7.60 5.49 -5.48
N ALA A 68 -8.59 6.32 -5.15
CA ALA A 68 -8.38 7.50 -4.31
C ALA A 68 -7.93 7.12 -2.88
N ALA A 69 -8.47 6.03 -2.32
CA ALA A 69 -8.03 5.50 -1.03
C ALA A 69 -6.58 4.98 -1.08
N CYS A 70 -6.16 4.32 -2.19
CA CYS A 70 -4.76 3.93 -2.37
C CYS A 70 -3.84 5.16 -2.31
N ILE A 71 -4.19 6.25 -3.01
CA ILE A 71 -3.36 7.48 -3.05
C ILE A 71 -3.25 8.14 -1.67
N LYS A 72 -4.29 8.02 -0.83
CA LYS A 72 -4.30 8.53 0.55
C LYS A 72 -3.48 7.68 1.53
N GLY A 73 -3.02 6.49 1.11
CA GLY A 73 -2.33 5.54 1.98
C GLY A 73 -3.27 4.62 2.78
N ASP A 74 -4.59 4.69 2.54
CA ASP A 74 -5.59 3.83 3.19
C ASP A 74 -5.73 2.49 2.45
N ILE A 75 -4.63 1.72 2.40
CA ILE A 75 -4.51 0.52 1.55
C ILE A 75 -5.57 -0.54 1.87
N ALA A 76 -5.87 -0.76 3.15
CA ALA A 76 -6.90 -1.72 3.57
C ALA A 76 -8.31 -1.35 3.06
N ILE A 77 -8.64 -0.05 3.12
CA ILE A 77 -9.93 0.47 2.64
C ILE A 77 -9.99 0.38 1.12
N ALA A 78 -8.87 0.66 0.44
CA ALA A 78 -8.77 0.54 -1.00
C ALA A 78 -9.04 -0.89 -1.49
N TYR A 79 -8.41 -1.91 -0.88
CA TYR A 79 -8.67 -3.30 -1.24
C TYR A 79 -10.10 -3.74 -0.95
N GLN A 80 -10.69 -3.30 0.16
CA GLN A 80 -12.09 -3.59 0.47
C GLN A 80 -13.05 -2.99 -0.56
N ALA A 81 -12.82 -1.73 -0.96
CA ALA A 81 -13.62 -1.06 -1.99
C ALA A 81 -13.42 -1.70 -3.37
N ALA A 82 -12.19 -2.09 -3.73
CA ALA A 82 -11.89 -2.80 -4.96
C ALA A 82 -12.61 -4.16 -5.02
N GLY A 83 -12.61 -4.91 -3.91
CA GLY A 83 -13.36 -6.16 -3.78
C GLY A 83 -14.87 -5.98 -3.96
N LYS A 84 -15.45 -4.91 -3.40
CA LYS A 84 -16.87 -4.56 -3.62
C LYS A 84 -17.15 -4.29 -5.10
N GLY A 85 -16.32 -3.48 -5.77
CA GLY A 85 -16.45 -3.22 -7.21
C GLY A 85 -16.38 -4.50 -8.05
N LEU A 86 -15.47 -5.41 -7.71
CA LEU A 86 -15.34 -6.70 -8.39
C LEU A 86 -16.55 -7.62 -8.16
N ALA A 87 -17.09 -7.65 -6.94
CA ALA A 87 -18.30 -8.41 -6.63
C ALA A 87 -19.52 -7.88 -7.41
N MET A 88 -19.63 -6.57 -7.57
CA MET A 88 -20.67 -5.93 -8.40
C MET A 88 -20.51 -6.28 -9.89
N ALA A 89 -19.29 -6.39 -10.38
CA ALA A 89 -19.00 -6.84 -11.75
C ALA A 89 -19.30 -8.33 -11.98
N LYS A 90 -19.28 -9.16 -10.92
CA LYS A 90 -19.59 -10.59 -10.97
C LYS A 90 -21.08 -10.90 -10.82
N LYS A 91 -21.90 -9.98 -10.30
CA LYS A 91 -23.35 -10.19 -10.24
C LYS A 91 -23.89 -10.29 -11.67
N PRO A 92 -24.38 -11.47 -12.11
CA PRO A 92 -25.09 -11.55 -13.38
C PRO A 92 -26.32 -10.64 -13.28
N GLY A 93 -26.64 -9.98 -14.40
CA GLY A 93 -27.58 -8.87 -14.49
C GLY A 93 -28.88 -9.09 -13.72
N ASN A 94 -29.30 -8.02 -13.06
CA ASN A 94 -30.71 -7.76 -12.79
C ASN A 94 -31.38 -7.34 -14.11
#